data_AF-K1UN44-F1
#
_entry.id   AF-K1UN44-F1
#
_cell.length_a   1.000
_cell.length_b   1.000
_cell.length_c   1.000
_cell.angle_alpha   90.00
_cell.angle_beta   90.00
_cell.angle_gamma   90.00
#
_symmetry.space_group_name_H-M   'P 1'
#
loop_
_entity.id
_entity.type
_entity.pdbx_description
1 polymer ?
#
loop_
_entity_poly.entity_id
_entity_poly.type
_entity_poly.pdbx_seq_one_letter_code
_entity_poly.pdbx_strand_id
1 'polypeptide(L)' 'MNTLMEIVTIEARVFERMLKSLEDAAQITDDLCEKHREKRMGEWMDNQEACILLDVTPRTLQTLRDNGTLAYSRIC' A
#
# COMPACT_ATOMS: atom_id res chain seq x y z
N MET A 1 30.10 -21.12 25.46
CA MET A 1 29.98 -19.66 25.30
C MET A 1 29.01 -19.18 26.37
N ASN A 2 29.53 -18.60 27.46
CA ASN A 2 28.68 -18.09 28.54
C ASN A 2 28.19 -16.70 28.16
N THR A 3 26.91 -16.56 27.83
CA THR A 3 26.20 -15.28 27.92
C THR A 3 25.90 -15.02 29.38
N LEU A 4 26.80 -14.31 30.08
CA LEU A 4 26.53 -13.78 31.41
C LEU A 4 25.37 -12.78 31.30
N MET A 5 24.43 -12.82 32.25
CA MET A 5 23.24 -11.97 32.26
C MET A 5 23.62 -10.49 32.22
N GLU A 6 23.16 -9.79 31.19
CA GLU A 6 23.35 -8.35 30.98
C GLU A 6 22.05 -7.62 31.28
N ILE A 7 22.10 -6.61 32.14
CA ILE A 7 20.94 -5.76 32.47
C ILE A 7 21.13 -4.43 31.76
N VAL A 8 20.26 -4.16 30.78
CA VAL A 8 20.20 -2.88 30.08
C VAL A 8 18.97 -2.12 30.57
N THR A 9 19.19 -0.94 31.13
CA THR A 9 18.12 -0.03 31.55
C THR A 9 17.90 1.03 30.49
N ILE A 10 16.66 1.21 30.07
CA ILE A 10 16.25 2.22 29.10
C ILE A 10 15.30 3.20 29.80
N GLU A 11 15.51 4.49 29.59
CA GLU A 11 14.57 5.49 30.09
C GLU A 11 13.19 5.29 29.47
N ALA A 12 12.13 5.35 30.28
CA ALA A 12 10.75 5.13 29.81
C ALA A 12 10.40 5.99 28.57
N ARG A 13 10.79 7.27 28.57
CA ARG A 13 10.59 8.18 27.44
C ARG A 13 11.27 7.72 26.14
N VAL A 14 12.42 7.04 26.24
CA VAL A 14 13.14 6.52 25.07
C VAL A 14 12.41 5.29 24.55
N PHE A 15 12.00 4.41 25.45
CA PHE A 15 11.21 3.22 25.11
C PHE A 15 9.88 3.60 24.44
N GLU A 16 9.16 4.59 24.96
CA GLU A 16 7.92 5.10 24.35
C GLU A 16 8.14 5.65 22.94
N ARG A 17 9.24 6.39 22.70
CA ARG A 17 9.58 6.87 21.36
C ARG A 17 9.88 5.72 20.40
N MET A 18 10.61 4.70 20.86
CA MET A 18 10.89 3.52 20.06
C MET A 18 9.60 2.77 19.71
N LEU A 19 8.69 2.60 20.67
CA LEU A 19 7.39 1.98 20.45
C LEU A 19 6.59 2.76 19.41
N LYS A 20 6.53 4.08 19.54
CA LYS A 20 5.83 4.95 18.59
C LYS A 20 6.39 4.81 17.17
N SER A 21 7.72 4.81 17.02
CA SER A 21 8.34 4.61 15.71
C SER A 21 8.04 3.23 15.11
N LEU A 22 7.90 2.18 15.93
CA LEU A 22 7.48 0.86 15.47
C LEU A 22 6.01 0.84 15.05
N GLU A 23 5.13 1.50 15.81
CA GLU A 23 3.72 1.65 15.46
C GLU A 23 3.55 2.41 14.13
N ASP A 24 4.27 3.53 13.97
CA ASP A 24 4.26 4.30 12.73
C ASP A 24 4.74 3.46 11.54
N ALA A 25 5.79 2.64 11.71
CA ALA A 25 6.28 1.75 10.68
C ALA A 25 5.28 0.63 10.34
N ALA A 26 4.61 0.07 11.34
CA ALA A 26 3.56 -0.93 11.14
C ALA A 26 2.39 -0.33 10.35
N GLN A 27 1.96 0.88 10.69
CA GLN A 27 0.87 1.56 9.97
C GLN A 27 1.23 1.83 8.51
N ILE A 28 2.44 2.30 8.23
CA ILE A 28 2.91 2.49 6.85
C ILE A 28 2.87 1.16 6.08
N THR A 29 3.28 0.07 6.72
CA THR A 29 3.28 -1.27 6.11
C THR A 29 1.85 -1.74 5.81
N ASP A 30 0.93 -1.57 6.75
CA ASP A 30 -0.48 -1.93 6.58
C ASP A 30 -1.13 -1.12 5.45
N ASP A 31 -0.91 0.19 5.40
CA ASP A 31 -1.41 1.07 4.34
C ASP A 31 -0.88 0.65 2.96
N LEU A 32 0.39 0.25 2.87
CA LEU A 32 0.98 -0.28 1.64
C LEU A 32 0.37 -1.62 1.26
N CYS A 33 0.16 -2.52 2.21
CA CYS A 33 -0.47 -3.82 1.98
C CYS A 33 -1.92 -3.66 1.52
N GLU A 34 -2.69 -2.72 2.06
CA GLU A 34 -4.04 -2.43 1.60
C GLU A 34 -4.06 -1.86 0.18
N LYS A 35 -3.18 -0.90 -0.12
CA LYS A 35 -3.07 -0.30 -1.47
C LYS A 35 -2.66 -1.29 -2.54
N HIS A 36 -1.84 -2.28 -2.20
CA HIS A 36 -1.36 -3.31 -3.13
C HIS A 36 -2.10 -4.64 -2.99
N ARG A 37 -3.20 -4.67 -2.23
CA ARG A 37 -4.01 -5.87 -2.12
C ARG A 37 -4.54 -6.25 -3.50
N GLU A 38 -4.34 -7.50 -3.89
CA GLU A 38 -4.88 -8.02 -5.15
C GLU A 38 -6.40 -7.79 -5.18
N LYS A 39 -6.86 -6.99 -6.16
CA LYS A 39 -8.27 -6.72 -6.34
C LYS A 39 -8.99 -7.98 -6.79
N ARG A 40 -10.09 -8.29 -6.13
CA ARG A 40 -10.93 -9.45 -6.49
C ARG A 40 -11.76 -9.13 -7.73
N MET A 41 -12.18 -10.16 -8.46
CA MET A 41 -13.14 -9.99 -9.56
C MET A 41 -14.38 -9.22 -9.08
N GLY A 42 -14.65 -8.08 -9.71
CA GLY A 42 -15.81 -7.23 -9.41
C GLY A 42 -15.51 -5.97 -8.59
N GLU A 43 -14.28 -5.79 -8.09
CA GLU A 43 -13.86 -4.53 -7.47
C GLU A 43 -13.53 -3.48 -8.54
N TRP A 44 -13.99 -2.24 -8.34
CA TRP A 44 -13.72 -1.14 -9.25
C TRP A 44 -12.25 -0.72 -9.17
N MET A 45 -11.65 -0.47 -10.33
CA MET A 45 -10.31 0.09 -10.46
C MET A 45 -10.39 1.56 -10.85
N ASP A 46 -9.56 2.39 -10.24
CA ASP A 46 -9.34 3.75 -10.70
C ASP A 46 -8.46 3.78 -11.96
N ASN A 47 -8.27 4.99 -12.51
CA ASN A 47 -7.49 5.17 -13.74
C ASN A 47 -6.01 4.82 -13.56
N GLN A 48 -5.43 5.12 -12.40
CA GLN A 48 -4.02 4.89 -12.15
C GLN A 48 -3.75 3.40 -11.98
N GLU A 49 -4.58 2.71 -11.20
CA GLU A 49 -4.50 1.26 -11.01
C GLU A 49 -4.66 0.52 -12.33
N ALA A 50 -5.62 0.94 -13.18
CA ALA A 50 -5.82 0.34 -14.50
C ALA A 50 -4.61 0.59 -15.44
N CYS A 51 -4.00 1.78 -15.39
CA CYS A 51 -2.78 2.07 -16.17
C CYS A 51 -1.60 1.21 -15.73
N ILE A 52 -1.39 1.06 -14.42
CA ILE A 52 -0.30 0.24 -13.86
C ILE A 52 -0.53 -1.23 -14.19
N LEU A 53 -1.74 -1.75 -14.01
CA LEU A 53 -2.06 -3.16 -14.25
C LEU A 53 -1.90 -3.56 -15.72
N LEU A 54 -2.35 -2.70 -16.64
CA LEU A 54 -2.30 -2.97 -18.08
C LEU A 54 -0.96 -2.54 -18.71
N ASP A 55 -0.08 -1.90 -17.95
CA ASP A 55 1.15 -1.26 -18.43
C ASP A 55 0.91 -0.31 -19.61
N VAL A 56 -0.07 0.60 -19.44
CA VAL A 56 -0.47 1.54 -20.49
C VAL A 56 -0.53 2.99 -20.02
N THR A 57 -0.44 3.91 -20.97
CA THR A 57 -0.61 5.34 -20.70
C THR A 57 -2.09 5.70 -20.51
N PRO A 58 -2.42 6.82 -19.84
CA PRO A 58 -3.79 7.31 -19.72
C PRO A 58 -4.48 7.50 -21.08
N ARG A 59 -3.72 7.88 -22.11
CA ARG A 59 -4.25 8.03 -23.47
C ARG A 59 -4.64 6.70 -24.09
N THR A 60 -3.81 5.67 -23.92
CA THR A 60 -4.13 4.30 -24.37
C THR A 60 -5.32 3.74 -23.59
N LEU A 61 -5.39 3.95 -22.27
CA LEU A 61 -6.53 3.55 -21.46
C LEU A 61 -7.84 4.20 -21.94
N GLN A 62 -7.80 5.48 -22.31
CA GLN A 62 -8.96 6.16 -22.91
C GLN A 62 -9.34 5.55 -24.26
N THR A 63 -8.38 5.28 -25.15
CA THR A 63 -8.65 4.61 -26.44
C THR A 63 -9.34 3.25 -26.25
N LEU A 64 -8.90 2.46 -25.26
CA LEU A 64 -9.50 1.17 -24.92
C LEU A 64 -10.94 1.30 -24.39
N ARG A 65 -11.29 2.42 -23.77
CA ARG A 65 -12.67 2.72 -23.36
C ARG A 65 -13.52 3.19 -24.53
N ASP A 66 -12.95 4.05 -25.38
CA ASP A 66 -13.64 4.64 -26.52
C ASP A 66 -13.96 3.62 -27.61
N ASN A 67 -13.08 2.63 -27.82
CA ASN A 67 -13.29 1.55 -28.79
C ASN A 67 -14.09 0.35 -28.23
N GLY A 68 -14.53 0.42 -26.97
CA GLY A 68 -15.36 -0.61 -26.33
C GLY A 68 -14.61 -1.84 -25.82
N THR A 69 -13.28 -1.85 -25.86
CA THR A 69 -12.48 -2.96 -25.32
C THR A 69 -12.54 -3.05 -23.79
N LEU A 70 -12.63 -1.90 -23.11
CA LEU A 70 -12.72 -1.81 -21.65
C LEU A 70 -14.00 -1.11 -21.21
N ALA A 71 -14.79 -1.79 -20.38
CA ALA A 71 -15.93 -1.20 -19.71
C ALA A 71 -15.47 -0.16 -18.67
N TYR A 72 -16.21 0.94 -18.53
CA TYR A 72 -15.93 1.97 -17.54
C TYR A 72 -17.22 2.67 -17.10
N SER A 73 -17.17 3.33 -15.95
CA SER A 73 -18.21 4.24 -15.48
C SER A 73 -17.57 5.60 -15.19
N ARG A 74 -18.35 6.67 -15.38
CA ARG A 74 -17.94 8.04 -15.05
C ARG A 74 -18.74 8.46 -13.84
N ILE A 75 -18.04 8.85 -12.79
CA ILE A 75 -18.64 9.57 -11.68
C ILE A 75 -18.68 11.04 -12.10
N CYS A 76 -19.89 11.59 -12.24
CA CYS A 76 -20.14 12.98 -12.57
C CYS A 76 -20.39 13.83 -11.32
#